data_AF-A0A8S3IA58-F1
#
_entry.id   AF-A0A8S3IA58-F1
#
_cell.length_a   1.000
_cell.length_b   1.000
_cell.length_c   1.000
_cell.angle_alpha   90.00
_cell.angle_beta   90.00
_cell.angle_gamma   90.00
#
_symmetry.space_group_name_H-M   'P 1'
#
loop_
_entity.id
_entity.type
_entity.pdbx_description
1 polymer ?
#
loop_
_entity_poly.entity_id
_entity_poly.type
_entity_poly.pdbx_seq_one_letter_code
_entity_poly.pdbx_strand_id
1 'polypeptide(L)'
;QSTNDPPCCRIHNETNEFCPATLNDTSCVSCPINFVENERPSPDDFPRYINFFLHDNPGEKCPKGGHAAYKDAVQLINNTYVKSSYFMGFHSVLKTSADFIGAMKSANEIAKAISKTILTNQTKPYHDSNQLQDYAVFPYR
;
A
#
# COMPACT_ATOMS: atom_id res chain seq x y z
N GLN A 1 -9.45 -0.65 14.78
CA GLN A 1 -10.86 -0.57 14.30
C GLN A 1 -11.16 0.76 13.58
N SER A 2 -11.83 0.74 12.41
CA SER A 2 -12.40 1.98 11.82
C SER A 2 -13.68 2.34 12.57
N THR A 3 -13.61 3.34 13.44
CA THR A 3 -14.68 3.86 14.30
C THR A 3 -15.75 4.65 13.52
N ASN A 4 -16.04 4.26 12.28
CA ASN A 4 -17.05 4.93 11.45
C ASN A 4 -18.33 4.09 11.47
N ASP A 5 -19.46 4.77 11.62
CA ASP A 5 -20.80 4.22 11.43
C ASP A 5 -21.41 4.86 10.17
N PRO A 6 -21.56 4.13 9.05
CA PRO A 6 -21.23 2.71 8.84
C PRO A 6 -19.72 2.44 8.68
N PRO A 7 -19.26 1.19 8.87
CA PRO A 7 -17.86 0.81 8.66
C PRO A 7 -17.43 1.04 7.22
N CYS A 8 -16.14 1.36 7.01
CA CYS A 8 -15.59 1.61 5.67
C CYS A 8 -15.63 0.37 4.76
N CYS A 9 -15.14 -0.77 5.25
CA CYS A 9 -15.15 -2.01 4.48
C CYS A 9 -16.50 -2.70 4.65
N ARG A 10 -17.29 -2.78 3.57
CA ARG A 10 -18.58 -3.47 3.54
C ARG A 10 -18.69 -4.41 2.35
N ILE A 11 -19.47 -5.46 2.51
CA ILE A 11 -19.83 -6.41 1.45
C ILE A 11 -21.32 -6.70 1.45
N HIS A 12 -21.87 -7.03 0.29
CA HIS A 12 -23.22 -7.57 0.19
C HIS A 12 -23.28 -8.97 0.81
N ASN A 13 -24.24 -9.22 1.72
CA ASN A 13 -24.36 -10.49 2.43
C ASN A 13 -24.59 -11.69 1.50
N GLU A 14 -25.26 -11.49 0.37
CA GLU A 14 -25.60 -12.55 -0.58
C GLU A 14 -24.50 -12.79 -1.61
N THR A 15 -23.98 -11.74 -2.24
CA THR A 15 -23.02 -11.86 -3.36
C THR A 15 -21.57 -11.82 -2.92
N ASN A 16 -21.28 -11.44 -1.66
CA ASN A 16 -19.92 -11.26 -1.16
C ASN A 16 -19.10 -10.17 -1.88
N GLU A 17 -19.77 -9.34 -2.68
CA GLU A 17 -19.19 -8.26 -3.47
C GLU A 17 -19.01 -6.99 -2.65
N PHE A 18 -18.11 -6.13 -3.10
CA PHE A 18 -17.81 -4.85 -2.47
C PHE A 18 -19.03 -3.93 -2.45
N CYS A 19 -19.31 -3.34 -1.28
CA CYS A 19 -20.36 -2.35 -1.10
C CYS A 19 -19.75 -0.98 -0.74
N PRO A 20 -19.99 0.08 -1.54
CA PRO A 20 -19.50 1.42 -1.24
C PRO A 20 -20.03 1.98 0.07
N ALA A 21 -19.19 2.72 0.82
CA ALA A 21 -19.59 3.33 2.09
C ALA A 21 -20.74 4.35 1.97
N THR A 22 -20.94 4.93 0.78
CA THR A 22 -22.04 5.87 0.49
C THR A 22 -23.39 5.20 0.30
N LEU A 23 -23.41 3.89 0.00
CA LEU A 23 -24.64 3.15 -0.28
C LEU A 23 -25.41 2.86 1.02
N ASN A 24 -26.64 3.36 1.08
CA ASN A 24 -27.58 3.10 2.17
C ASN A 24 -28.40 1.84 1.86
N ASP A 25 -27.73 0.70 1.88
CA ASP A 25 -28.36 -0.62 1.73
C ASP A 25 -28.18 -1.43 3.03
N THR A 26 -29.28 -2.03 3.49
CA THR A 26 -29.32 -2.94 4.65
C THR A 26 -28.69 -4.30 4.37
N SER A 27 -28.57 -4.69 3.09
CA SER A 27 -27.89 -5.93 2.67
C SER A 27 -26.38 -5.87 2.84
N CYS A 28 -25.82 -4.66 3.01
CA CYS A 28 -24.39 -4.41 3.10
C CYS A 28 -23.90 -4.48 4.56
N VAL A 29 -23.17 -5.54 4.87
CA VAL A 29 -22.61 -5.83 6.19
C VAL A 29 -21.11 -5.51 6.26
N SER A 30 -20.57 -5.39 7.47
CA SER A 30 -19.12 -5.20 7.67
C SER A 30 -18.33 -6.37 7.08
N CYS A 31 -17.16 -6.09 6.49
CA CYS A 31 -16.25 -7.12 6.01
C CYS A 31 -15.84 -8.06 7.17
N PRO A 32 -16.00 -9.39 7.02
CA PRO A 32 -15.53 -10.37 7.99
C PRO A 32 -14.02 -10.60 7.81
N ILE A 33 -13.20 -9.64 8.25
CA ILE A 33 -11.74 -9.71 8.19
C ILE A 33 -11.22 -10.41 9.46
N ASN A 34 -10.44 -11.47 9.31
CA ASN A 34 -9.72 -12.06 10.43
C ASN A 34 -8.46 -11.23 10.68
N PHE A 35 -8.37 -10.64 11.86
CA PHE A 35 -7.21 -9.85 12.26
C PHE A 35 -6.23 -10.69 13.07
N VAL A 36 -4.94 -10.58 12.72
CA VAL A 36 -3.81 -11.13 13.46
C VAL A 36 -3.17 -10.02 14.32
N GLU A 37 -1.95 -10.23 14.82
CA GLU A 37 -1.23 -9.25 15.62
C GLU A 37 -1.23 -7.84 14.99
N ASN A 38 -1.40 -6.82 15.84
CA ASN A 38 -1.44 -5.40 15.47
C ASN A 38 -2.58 -5.01 14.52
N GLU A 39 -3.76 -5.64 14.65
CA GLU A 39 -4.94 -5.36 13.81
C GLU A 39 -4.68 -5.54 12.30
N ARG A 40 -3.73 -6.40 11.92
CA ARG A 40 -3.42 -6.67 10.51
C ARG A 40 -4.35 -7.76 9.96
N PRO A 41 -4.83 -7.67 8.71
CA PRO A 41 -5.55 -8.77 8.08
C PRO A 41 -4.68 -10.03 8.03
N SER A 42 -5.32 -11.19 8.14
CA SER A 42 -4.68 -12.49 7.93
C SER A 42 -4.10 -12.58 6.50
N PRO A 43 -3.07 -13.43 6.28
CA PRO A 43 -2.53 -13.65 4.94
C PRO A 43 -3.58 -14.13 3.92
N ASP A 44 -4.60 -14.85 4.37
CA ASP A 44 -5.68 -15.37 3.53
C ASP A 44 -6.70 -14.27 3.15
N ASP A 45 -6.95 -13.32 4.06
CA ASP A 45 -7.91 -12.24 3.85
C ASP A 45 -7.31 -11.04 3.10
N PHE A 46 -6.01 -10.78 3.25
CA PHE A 46 -5.35 -9.61 2.67
C PHE A 46 -5.56 -9.49 1.15
N PRO A 47 -5.36 -10.54 0.32
CA PRO A 47 -5.55 -10.46 -1.14
C PRO A 47 -6.97 -10.07 -1.55
N ARG A 48 -7.98 -10.46 -0.78
CA ARG A 48 -9.38 -10.11 -1.07
C ARG A 48 -9.64 -8.64 -0.77
N TYR A 49 -9.33 -8.22 0.46
CA TYR A 49 -9.73 -6.89 0.94
C TYR A 49 -8.83 -5.75 0.44
N ILE A 50 -7.60 -6.04 -0.01
CA ILE A 50 -6.75 -5.02 -0.64
C ILE A 50 -7.40 -4.45 -1.92
N ASN A 51 -8.09 -5.28 -2.72
CA ASN A 51 -8.79 -4.81 -3.91
C ASN A 51 -9.94 -3.87 -3.54
N PHE A 52 -10.70 -4.20 -2.50
CA PHE A 52 -11.80 -3.37 -2.05
C PHE A 52 -11.29 -2.01 -1.59
N PHE A 53 -10.22 -1.99 -0.81
CA PHE A 53 -9.57 -0.75 -0.39
C PHE A 53 -9.11 0.11 -1.57
N LEU A 54 -8.47 -0.48 -2.59
CA LEU A 54 -7.96 0.25 -3.77
C LEU A 54 -9.05 0.72 -4.75
N HIS A 55 -10.28 0.22 -4.62
CA HIS A 55 -11.43 0.67 -5.41
C HIS A 55 -12.42 1.53 -4.61
N ASP A 56 -12.25 1.62 -3.29
CA ASP A 56 -13.10 2.46 -2.44
C ASP A 56 -12.72 3.93 -2.57
N ASN A 57 -13.72 4.75 -2.91
CA ASN A 57 -13.55 6.18 -3.04
C ASN A 57 -13.73 6.86 -1.69
N PRO A 58 -12.80 7.74 -1.27
CA PRO A 58 -12.98 8.48 -0.03
C PRO A 58 -14.23 9.37 -0.11
N GLY A 59 -14.99 9.41 0.98
CA GLY A 59 -16.18 10.24 1.14
C GLY A 59 -16.43 10.60 2.61
N GLU A 60 -17.53 11.31 2.89
CA GLU A 60 -17.82 11.80 4.24
C GLU A 60 -17.96 10.68 5.28
N LYS A 61 -18.62 9.57 4.90
CA LYS A 61 -18.81 8.39 5.78
C LYS A 61 -17.56 7.55 5.94
N CYS A 62 -16.72 7.51 4.91
CA CYS A 62 -15.43 6.83 4.94
C CYS A 62 -14.35 7.73 4.30
N PRO A 63 -13.66 8.55 5.09
CA PRO A 63 -12.61 9.41 4.55
C PRO A 63 -11.36 8.63 4.12
N LYS A 64 -11.24 7.36 4.52
CA LYS A 64 -10.07 6.50 4.30
C LYS A 64 -10.32 5.50 3.17
N GLY A 65 -10.56 6.01 1.95
CA GLY A 65 -10.65 5.22 0.72
C GLY A 65 -9.30 5.17 -0.01
N GLY A 66 -8.90 3.99 -0.50
CA GLY A 66 -7.60 3.80 -1.12
C GLY A 66 -7.55 4.17 -2.61
N HIS A 67 -8.70 4.33 -3.28
CA HIS A 67 -8.75 4.61 -4.71
C HIS A 67 -8.02 5.91 -5.05
N ALA A 68 -8.32 7.01 -4.36
CA ALA A 68 -7.80 8.33 -4.73
C ALA A 68 -6.27 8.46 -4.60
N ALA A 69 -5.67 7.89 -3.55
CA ALA A 69 -4.26 8.11 -3.22
C ALA A 69 -3.36 6.92 -3.58
N TYR A 70 -3.89 5.69 -3.58
CA TYR A 70 -3.07 4.48 -3.60
C TYR A 70 -3.36 3.53 -4.76
N LYS A 71 -4.42 3.74 -5.55
CA LYS A 71 -4.76 2.85 -6.68
C LYS A 71 -3.59 2.66 -7.64
N ASP A 72 -2.94 3.75 -8.02
CA ASP A 72 -1.79 3.72 -8.93
C ASP A 72 -0.47 3.45 -8.18
N ALA A 73 -0.47 3.52 -6.85
CA ALA A 73 0.69 3.28 -6.01
C ALA A 73 0.95 1.81 -5.71
N VAL A 74 -0.02 0.93 -5.97
CA VAL A 74 0.08 -0.50 -5.70
C VAL A 74 -0.28 -1.27 -6.97
N GLN A 75 0.72 -1.96 -7.54
CA GLN A 75 0.50 -2.82 -8.69
C GLN A 75 0.21 -4.24 -8.23
N LEU A 76 -0.96 -4.77 -8.57
CA LEU A 76 -1.34 -6.15 -8.27
C LEU A 76 -1.11 -7.08 -9.48
N ILE A 77 -0.66 -8.30 -9.23
CA ILE A 77 -0.70 -9.43 -10.17
C ILE A 77 -1.94 -10.25 -9.86
N ASN A 78 -2.74 -10.54 -10.88
CA ASN A 78 -3.97 -11.34 -10.79
C ASN A 78 -4.93 -10.86 -9.69
N ASN A 79 -4.90 -9.57 -9.34
CA ASN A 79 -5.66 -8.99 -8.23
C ASN A 79 -5.44 -9.68 -6.88
N THR A 80 -4.29 -10.30 -6.63
CA THR A 80 -4.06 -11.03 -5.36
C THR A 80 -2.71 -10.72 -4.73
N TYR A 81 -1.67 -10.54 -5.54
CA TYR A 81 -0.31 -10.32 -5.04
C TYR A 81 0.22 -8.95 -5.41
N VAL A 82 0.85 -8.26 -4.47
CA VAL A 82 1.53 -6.99 -4.73
C VAL A 82 2.82 -7.25 -5.49
N LYS A 83 2.91 -6.75 -6.71
CA LYS A 83 4.09 -6.82 -7.59
C LYS A 83 5.10 -5.72 -7.26
N SER A 84 4.61 -4.50 -7.20
CA SER A 84 5.41 -3.31 -6.95
C SER A 84 4.56 -2.27 -6.25
N SER A 85 5.21 -1.38 -5.51
CA SER A 85 4.55 -0.23 -4.91
C SER A 85 5.51 0.94 -4.79
N TYR A 86 4.97 2.15 -4.63
CA TYR A 86 5.77 3.33 -4.31
C TYR A 86 5.23 4.04 -3.07
N PHE A 87 6.12 4.75 -2.39
CA PHE A 87 5.79 5.66 -1.30
C PHE A 87 6.15 7.07 -1.74
N MET A 88 5.16 7.95 -1.80
CA MET A 88 5.36 9.33 -2.22
C MET A 88 5.91 10.17 -1.07
N GLY A 89 6.90 11.01 -1.36
CA GLY A 89 7.45 12.00 -0.44
C GLY A 89 7.87 13.25 -1.19
N PHE A 90 8.20 14.31 -0.45
CA PHE A 90 8.65 15.58 -1.02
C PHE A 90 10.10 15.86 -0.63
N HIS A 91 10.86 16.45 -1.56
CA HIS A 91 12.16 17.01 -1.25
C HIS A 91 12.01 18.38 -0.56
N SER A 92 13.10 18.82 0.08
CA SER A 92 13.25 20.22 0.46
C SER A 92 13.33 21.12 -0.79
N VAL A 93 13.42 22.44 -0.59
CA VAL A 93 13.56 23.39 -1.70
C VAL A 93 14.88 23.16 -2.42
N LEU A 94 14.81 22.83 -3.71
CA LEU A 94 15.96 22.67 -4.61
C LEU A 94 15.94 23.81 -5.64
N LYS A 95 17.05 24.56 -5.78
CA LYS A 95 17.12 25.70 -6.71
C LYS A 95 18.27 25.58 -7.69
N THR A 96 19.41 25.12 -7.21
CA THR A 96 20.65 25.03 -7.99
C THR A 96 20.88 23.61 -8.49
N SER A 97 21.71 23.45 -9.52
CA SER A 97 22.12 22.13 -10.00
C SER A 97 22.77 21.28 -8.89
N ALA A 98 23.54 21.90 -8.00
CA ALA A 98 24.14 21.24 -6.84
C ALA A 98 23.08 20.67 -5.89
N ASP A 99 21.96 21.38 -5.68
CA ASP A 99 20.86 20.91 -4.83
C ASP A 99 20.19 19.65 -5.42
N PHE A 100 19.92 19.65 -6.73
CA PHE A 100 19.32 18.48 -7.40
C PHE A 100 20.25 17.27 -7.38
N ILE A 101 21.54 17.46 -7.62
CA ILE A 101 22.55 16.38 -7.56
C ILE A 101 22.66 15.85 -6.13
N GLY A 102 22.73 16.74 -5.15
CA GLY A 102 22.78 16.38 -3.72
C GLY A 102 21.54 15.59 -3.29
N ALA A 103 20.34 16.08 -3.64
CA ALA A 103 19.08 15.41 -3.31
C ALA A 103 18.99 14.01 -3.93
N MET A 104 19.39 13.84 -5.19
CA MET A 104 19.40 12.54 -5.86
C MET A 104 20.41 11.58 -5.22
N LYS A 105 21.61 12.07 -4.86
CA LYS A 105 22.62 11.27 -4.15
C LYS A 105 22.08 10.79 -2.80
N SER A 106 21.51 11.68 -2.00
CA SER A 106 20.92 11.33 -0.70
C SER A 106 19.73 10.38 -0.82
N ALA A 107 18.84 10.58 -1.82
CA ALA A 107 17.73 9.66 -2.08
C ALA A 107 18.22 8.24 -2.40
N ASN A 108 19.26 8.11 -3.23
CA ASN A 108 19.87 6.82 -3.55
C ASN A 108 20.56 6.18 -2.33
N GLU A 109 21.22 6.95 -1.48
CA GLU A 109 21.81 6.45 -0.23
C GLU A 109 20.74 5.89 0.72
N ILE A 110 19.61 6.59 0.87
CA ILE A 110 18.46 6.13 1.66
C ILE A 110 17.86 4.85 1.04
N ALA A 111 17.67 4.82 -0.28
CA ALA A 111 17.11 3.65 -0.97
C ALA A 111 17.98 2.39 -0.77
N LYS A 112 19.31 2.53 -0.84
CA LYS A 112 20.26 1.44 -0.53
C LYS A 112 20.15 1.00 0.93
N ALA A 113 20.07 1.95 1.87
CA ALA A 113 19.94 1.65 3.28
C ALA A 113 18.65 0.85 3.57
N ILE A 114 17.50 1.27 3.01
CA ILE A 114 16.23 0.57 3.16
C ILE A 114 16.32 -0.85 2.57
N SER A 115 16.84 -0.98 1.34
CA SER A 115 17.01 -2.28 0.68
C SER A 115 17.85 -3.24 1.52
N LYS A 116 18.95 -2.75 2.09
CA LYS A 116 19.82 -3.52 2.99
C LYS A 116 19.08 -3.97 4.26
N THR A 117 18.31 -3.08 4.89
CA THR A 117 17.54 -3.41 6.10
C THR A 117 16.47 -4.47 5.81
N ILE A 118 15.73 -4.34 4.71
CA ILE A 118 14.71 -5.32 4.32
C ILE A 118 15.34 -6.71 4.12
N LEU A 119 16.42 -6.79 3.35
CA LEU A 119 17.08 -8.06 3.07
C LEU A 119 17.68 -8.69 4.34
N THR A 120 18.29 -7.88 5.20
CA THR A 120 18.86 -8.35 6.46
C THR A 120 17.79 -8.95 7.38
N ASN A 121 16.63 -8.28 7.49
CA ASN A 121 15.49 -8.79 8.26
C ASN A 121 14.90 -10.09 7.68
N GLN A 122 15.05 -10.29 6.38
CA GLN A 122 14.64 -11.53 5.70
C GLN A 122 15.76 -12.58 5.67
N THR A 123 16.87 -12.38 6.38
CA THR A 123 18.05 -13.26 6.37
C THR A 123 18.64 -13.49 4.96
N LYS A 124 18.42 -12.55 4.03
CA LYS A 124 18.94 -12.57 2.66
C LYS A 124 20.24 -11.74 2.57
N PRO A 125 21.24 -12.18 1.79
CA PRO A 125 22.47 -11.42 1.62
C PRO A 125 22.20 -10.13 0.81
N TYR A 126 22.72 -9.00 1.29
CA TYR A 126 22.75 -7.76 0.53
C TYR A 126 24.00 -7.73 -0.35
N HIS A 127 23.79 -7.67 -1.67
CA HIS A 127 24.87 -7.45 -2.64
C HIS A 127 24.83 -6.01 -3.11
N ASP A 128 25.86 -5.23 -2.76
CA ASP A 128 25.99 -3.87 -3.23
C ASP A 128 26.32 -3.91 -4.72
N SER A 129 25.35 -3.56 -5.54
CA SER A 129 25.37 -3.46 -7.01
C SER A 129 25.09 -4.72 -7.85
N ASN A 130 24.22 -4.49 -8.84
CA ASN A 130 23.89 -5.30 -10.03
C ASN A 130 23.07 -6.60 -9.91
N GLN A 131 22.79 -7.11 -8.71
CA GLN A 131 21.99 -8.35 -8.55
C GLN A 131 20.83 -8.25 -7.55
N LEU A 132 20.40 -7.05 -7.18
CA LEU A 132 19.17 -6.87 -6.39
C LEU A 132 17.94 -7.17 -7.26
N GLN A 133 17.60 -8.44 -7.41
CA GLN A 133 16.34 -8.88 -8.04
C GLN A 133 15.18 -8.86 -7.04
N ASP A 134 15.47 -9.06 -5.75
CA ASP A 134 14.47 -9.12 -4.69
C ASP A 134 14.50 -7.83 -3.83
N TYR A 135 13.34 -7.19 -3.67
CA TYR A 135 13.09 -6.06 -2.77
C TYR A 135 13.94 -4.80 -3.01
N ALA A 136 14.37 -4.56 -4.25
CA ALA A 136 15.11 -3.36 -4.62
C ALA A 136 14.24 -2.09 -4.44
N VAL A 137 14.66 -1.18 -3.58
CA VAL A 137 14.07 0.16 -3.48
C VAL A 137 14.75 1.06 -4.50
N PHE A 138 13.94 1.71 -5.35
CA PHE A 138 14.37 2.60 -6.41
C PHE A 138 15.35 1.93 -7.42
N PRO A 139 14.87 0.93 -8.19
CA PRO A 139 15.70 0.08 -9.05
C PRO A 139 16.18 0.76 -10.35
N TYR A 140 15.97 2.06 -10.50
CA TYR A 140 16.35 2.80 -11.70
C TYR A 140 17.85 3.13 -11.69
N ARG A 141 18.47 3.02 -12.87
CA ARG A 141 19.87 3.32 -13.12
C ARG A 141 20.00 4.58 -13.98
#